data_AF-A0A5J4E4A3-F1
#
_entry.id   AF-A0A5J4E4A3-F1
#
_cell.length_a   1.000
_cell.length_b   1.000
_cell.length_c   1.000
_cell.angle_alpha   90.00
_cell.angle_beta   90.00
_cell.angle_gamma   90.00
#
_symmetry.space_group_name_H-M   'P 1'
#
loop_
_entity.id
_entity.type
_entity.pdbx_description
1 polymer ?
#
loop_
_entity_poly.entity_id
_entity_poly.type
_entity_poly.pdbx_seq_one_letter_code
_entity_poly.pdbx_strand_id
1 'polypeptide(L)' 'MYLFLIGLSLLLLIIGLFWLKDYLQNPLLARIAYSGLAARLAVIGGVFVLLGLLLMMSELA' A
#
# COMPACT_ATOMS: atom_id res chain seq x y z
N MET A 1 -12.36 -12.27 -1.22
CA MET A 1 -12.56 -10.82 -1.52
C MET A 1 -12.04 -9.84 -0.46
N TYR A 2 -12.40 -9.95 0.83
CA TYR A 2 -12.04 -8.92 1.84
C TYR A 2 -10.52 -8.67 2.01
N LEU A 3 -9.70 -9.72 1.94
CA LEU A 3 -8.22 -9.61 1.99
C LEU A 3 -7.66 -8.75 0.86
N PHE A 4 -8.19 -8.91 -0.35
CA PHE A 4 -7.77 -8.13 -1.52
C PHE A 4 -8.15 -6.65 -1.34
N LEU A 5 -9.36 -6.37 -0.87
CA LEU A 5 -9.81 -4.99 -0.59
C LEU A 5 -8.98 -4.31 0.48
N ILE A 6 -8.64 -5.02 1.57
CA ILE A 6 -7.78 -4.51 2.63
C ILE A 6 -6.39 -4.17 2.07
N GLY A 7 -5.76 -5.10 1.34
CA GLY A 7 -4.46 -4.84 0.70
C GLY A 7 -4.49 -3.64 -0.26
N LEU A 8 -5.53 -3.54 -1.06
CA LEU A 8 -5.68 -2.48 -2.07
C LEU A 8 -5.91 -1.11 -1.41
N SER A 9 -6.74 -1.05 -0.36
CA SER A 9 -6.93 0.18 0.44
C SER A 9 -5.61 0.65 1.07
N LEU A 10 -4.82 -0.28 1.61
CA LEU A 10 -3.54 0.03 2.23
C LEU A 10 -2.56 0.60 1.19
N LEU A 11 -2.51 0.00 0.01
CA LEU A 11 -1.69 0.44 -1.11
C LEU A 11 -2.10 1.83 -1.62
N LEU A 12 -3.40 2.07 -1.80
CA LEU A 12 -3.92 3.38 -2.19
C LEU A 12 -3.57 4.47 -1.18
N LEU A 13 -3.64 4.15 0.11
CA LEU A 13 -3.32 5.10 1.18
C LEU A 13 -1.83 5.47 1.16
N ILE A 14 -0.95 4.49 0.94
CA ILE A 14 0.50 4.70 0.84
C ILE A 14 0.85 5.49 -0.42
N ILE A 15 0.29 5.12 -1.57
CA ILE A 15 0.48 5.85 -2.84
C ILE A 15 -0.04 7.28 -2.70
N GLY A 16 -1.20 7.46 -2.08
CA GLY A 16 -1.75 8.78 -1.76
C GLY A 16 -0.82 9.60 -0.88
N LEU A 17 -0.16 8.98 0.11
CA LEU A 17 0.84 9.62 0.96
C LEU A 17 2.08 10.07 0.17
N PHE A 18 2.56 9.23 -0.76
CA PHE A 18 3.66 9.58 -1.66
C PHE A 18 3.28 10.69 -2.64
N TRP A 19 2.07 10.63 -3.20
CA TRP A 19 1.55 11.64 -4.13
C TRP A 19 1.35 12.99 -3.43
N LEU A 20 0.80 12.96 -2.21
CA LEU A 20 0.60 14.14 -1.38
C LEU A 20 1.92 14.77 -0.94
N LYS A 21 2.94 13.95 -0.66
CA LYS A 21 4.31 14.40 -0.43
C LYS A 21 4.87 15.14 -1.65
N ASP A 22 4.70 14.60 -2.86
CA ASP A 22 5.19 15.26 -4.08
C ASP A 22 4.40 16.54 -4.40
N TYR A 23 3.09 16.57 -4.14
CA TYR A 23 2.26 17.75 -4.38
C TYR A 23 2.56 18.89 -3.40
N LEU A 24 2.68 18.60 -2.10
CA LEU A 24 2.91 19.61 -1.07
C LEU A 24 4.39 19.99 -0.90
N GLN A 25 5.31 19.21 -1.48
CA GLN A 25 6.77 19.33 -1.32
C GLN A 25 7.21 19.54 0.14
N ASN A 26 6.43 19.03 1.10
CA ASN A 26 6.61 19.34 2.50
C ASN A 26 7.68 18.42 3.10
N PRO A 27 8.73 18.97 3.75
CA PRO A 27 9.81 18.17 4.32
C PRO A 27 9.34 17.21 5.42
N LEU A 28 8.24 17.51 6.12
CA LEU A 28 7.68 16.61 7.14
C LEU A 28 7.03 15.36 6.51
N LEU A 29 6.31 15.54 5.40
CA LEU A 29 5.72 14.43 4.64
C LEU A 29 6.81 13.57 3.99
N ALA A 30 7.87 14.19 3.49
CA ALA A 30 9.03 13.46 2.97
C ALA A 30 9.69 12.59 4.06
N ARG A 31 9.80 13.10 5.29
CA ARG A 31 10.38 12.36 6.41
C ARG A 31 9.54 11.16 6.84
N ILE A 32 8.22 11.25 6.73
CA ILE A 32 7.28 10.15 7.02
C ILE A 32 7.29 9.12 5.87
N ALA A 33 7.20 9.59 4.62
CA ALA A 33 7.19 8.73 3.43
C ALA A 33 8.51 7.94 3.26
N TYR A 34 9.65 8.56 3.57
CA TYR A 34 10.96 7.89 3.57
C TYR A 34 11.30 7.20 4.89
N SER A 35 10.39 7.18 5.87
CA SER A 35 10.61 6.39 7.07
C SER A 35 10.61 4.89 6.71
N GLY A 36 11.49 4.12 7.34
CA GLY A 36 11.52 2.67 7.16
C GLY A 36 10.18 2.00 7.50
N LEU A 37 9.32 2.64 8.31
CA LEU A 37 7.96 2.20 8.61
C LEU A 37 7.04 2.27 7.38
N ALA A 38 7.07 3.36 6.62
CA ALA A 38 6.27 3.49 5.40
C ALA A 38 6.68 2.45 4.35
N ALA A 39 7.98 2.21 4.19
CA ALA A 39 8.49 1.16 3.31
C ALA A 39 8.02 -0.24 3.73
N ARG A 40 8.06 -0.55 5.03
CA ARG A 40 7.55 -1.83 5.56
C ARG A 40 6.05 -1.97 5.34
N LEU A 41 5.27 -0.91 5.58
CA LEU A 41 3.83 -0.92 5.32
C LEU A 41 3.53 -1.16 3.82
N ALA A 42 4.32 -0.58 2.93
CA ALA A 42 4.16 -0.76 1.49
C ALA A 42 4.40 -2.21 1.07
N VAL A 43 5.46 -2.83 1.60
CA VAL A 43 5.75 -4.25 1.36
C VAL A 43 4.63 -5.14 1.91
N ILE A 44 4.16 -4.87 3.13
CA ILE A 44 3.05 -5.62 3.74
C ILE A 44 1.78 -5.49 2.88
N GLY A 45 1.42 -4.26 2.48
CA GLY A 45 0.27 -4.01 1.59
C GLY A 45 0.37 -4.74 0.26
N GLY A 46 1.57 -4.75 -0.36
CA GLY A 46 1.85 -5.50 -1.57
C GLY A 46 1.67 -7.02 -1.41
N VAL A 47 2.14 -7.58 -0.30
CA VAL A 47 1.95 -9.00 0.03
C VAL A 47 0.46 -9.33 0.20
N PHE A 48 -0.30 -8.47 0.89
CA PHE A 48 -1.75 -8.65 1.06
C PHE A 48 -2.50 -8.63 -0.28
N VAL A 49 -2.12 -7.75 -1.21
CA VAL A 49 -2.71 -7.73 -2.56
C VAL A 49 -2.37 -9.00 -3.33
N LEU A 50 -1.10 -9.43 -3.32
CA LEU A 50 -0.68 -10.67 -3.99
C LEU A 50 -1.40 -11.89 -3.44
N LEU A 51 -1.50 -12.04 -2.12
CA LEU A 51 -2.23 -13.14 -1.48
C LEU A 51 -3.71 -13.09 -1.80
N GLY A 52 -4.33 -11.90 -1.76
CA GLY A 52 -5.73 -11.72 -2.11
C GLY A 52 -6.02 -12.10 -3.58
N LEU A 53 -5.10 -11.81 -4.48
CA LEU A 53 -5.21 -12.14 -5.90
C LEU A 53 -5.01 -13.63 -6.15
N LEU A 54 -4.03 -14.27 -5.49
CA LEU A 54 -3.82 -15.72 -5.51
C LEU A 54 -5.05 -16.50 -5.02
N LEU A 55 -5.66 -16.05 -3.91
CA LEU A 55 -6.87 -16.67 -3.38
C LEU A 55 -8.06 -16.50 -4.32
N MET A 56 -8.24 -15.32 -4.93
CA MET A 56 -9.28 -15.11 -5.94
C MET A 56 -9.11 -16.02 -7.16
N MET A 57 -7.88 -16.20 -7.65
CA MET A 57 -7.58 -17.10 -8.76
C MET A 57 -7.83 -18.57 -8.38
N SER A 58 -7.54 -18.95 -7.13
CA SER A 58 -7.82 -20.30 -6.61
C SER A 58 -9.31 -20.58 -6.43
N GLU A 59 -10.13 -19.59 -6.10
CA GLU A 59 -11.59 -19.75 -6.03
C GLU A 59 -12.23 -19.81 -7.43
N LEU A 60 -11.54 -19.33 -8.46
CA LEU A 60 -12.03 -19.30 -9.84
C LEU A 60 -11.67 -20.56 -10.65
N ALA A 61 -10.78 -21.41 -10.13
CA ALA A 61 -10.25 -22.64 -10.77
C ALA A 61 -10.91 -23.89 -10.19
#